data_AF-A0A2R3QDC9-F1
#
_entry.id   AF-A0A2R3QDC9-F1
#
_cell.length_a   1.000
_cell.length_b   1.000
_cell.length_c   1.000
_cell.angle_alpha   90.00
_cell.angle_beta   90.00
_cell.angle_gamma   90.00
#
_symmetry.space_group_name_H-M   'P 1'
#
loop_
_entity.id
_entity.type
_entity.pdbx_description
1 polymer ?
#
loop_
_entity_poly.entity_id
_entity_poly.type
_entity_poly.pdbx_seq_one_letter_code
_entity_poly.pdbx_strand_id
1 'polypeptide(L)'
;MTRAARIQFLALAGLGLLLALLWALSQLAGERHAREMEQQRDAYLLRHLRTAAENYLATGLHLEQMQALQDMIERERAAFAGIVAIDVFSPGGAVLYSTDLGSRGSAVPEPWRAVLAVDGLWEGAAPGQRQVGQRFDSDLGQAAGGIVITLSTIQPPPSLGQWQERGRRLLRWLAAAALAALAAAAALHIGLRRLERPWDEAARVLQAEGDVSKPPATAPLARQAWRLRLAWRNEHRRCQHSLRQLEALDHEA
;
A
#
# COMPACT_ATOMS: atom_id res chain seq x y z
N MET A 1 -9.17 -12.39 33.35
CA MET A 1 -8.98 -11.21 32.48
C MET A 1 -10.01 -10.16 32.83
N THR A 2 -9.57 -8.96 33.21
CA THR A 2 -10.46 -7.83 33.52
C THR A 2 -11.18 -7.34 32.26
N ARG A 3 -12.38 -6.75 32.38
CA ARG A 3 -13.14 -6.22 31.22
C ARG A 3 -12.30 -5.22 30.39
N ALA A 4 -11.45 -4.43 31.05
CA ALA A 4 -10.50 -3.52 30.42
C ALA A 4 -9.49 -4.24 29.50
N ALA A 5 -8.94 -5.38 29.92
CA ALA A 5 -7.99 -6.15 29.12
C ALA A 5 -8.63 -6.73 27.85
N ARG A 6 -9.93 -7.06 27.88
CA ARG A 6 -10.66 -7.55 26.69
C ARG A 6 -10.89 -6.45 25.66
N ILE A 7 -11.21 -5.24 26.11
CA ILE A 7 -11.41 -4.08 25.23
C ILE A 7 -10.09 -3.66 24.58
N GLN A 8 -9.00 -3.64 25.35
CA GLN A 8 -7.64 -3.37 24.82
C GLN A 8 -7.24 -4.38 23.75
N PHE A 9 -7.52 -5.66 23.97
CA PHE A 9 -7.22 -6.71 23.00
C PHE A 9 -8.02 -6.55 21.69
N LEU A 10 -9.32 -6.26 21.78
CA LEU A 10 -10.17 -6.05 20.60
C LEU A 10 -9.75 -4.80 19.79
N ALA A 11 -9.36 -3.72 20.47
CA ALA A 11 -8.87 -2.52 19.80
C ALA A 11 -7.55 -2.76 19.06
N LEU A 12 -6.59 -3.47 19.68
CA LEU A 12 -5.33 -3.84 19.04
C LEU A 12 -5.53 -4.79 17.86
N ALA A 13 -6.44 -5.76 17.99
CA ALA A 13 -6.79 -6.67 16.90
C ALA A 13 -7.43 -5.92 15.72
N GLY A 14 -8.34 -4.96 16.00
CA GLY A 14 -8.96 -4.13 14.98
C GLY A 14 -7.95 -3.23 14.24
N LEU A 15 -7.01 -2.62 14.97
CA LEU A 15 -5.94 -1.82 14.36
C LEU A 15 -5.00 -2.67 13.51
N GLY A 16 -4.62 -3.86 13.99
CA GLY A 16 -3.81 -4.81 13.23
C GLY A 16 -4.48 -5.26 11.94
N LEU A 17 -5.79 -5.54 11.99
CA LEU A 17 -6.59 -5.89 10.81
C LEU A 17 -6.63 -4.73 9.80
N LEU A 18 -6.84 -3.51 10.28
CA LEU A 18 -6.92 -2.32 9.43
C LEU A 18 -5.59 -2.03 8.73
N LEU A 19 -4.46 -2.19 9.44
CA LEU A 19 -3.12 -2.06 8.87
C LEU A 19 -2.81 -3.15 7.85
N ALA A 20 -3.20 -4.40 8.12
CA ALA A 20 -3.04 -5.50 7.16
C ALA A 20 -3.86 -5.27 5.89
N LEU A 21 -5.09 -4.75 6.03
CA LEU A 21 -5.95 -4.41 4.91
C LEU A 21 -5.37 -3.28 4.06
N LEU A 22 -4.86 -2.22 4.70
CA LEU A 22 -4.17 -1.10 4.03
C LEU A 22 -2.92 -1.57 3.28
N TRP A 23 -2.14 -2.45 3.89
CA TRP A 23 -0.96 -3.02 3.26
C TRP A 23 -1.35 -3.86 2.03
N ALA A 24 -2.35 -4.74 2.14
CA ALA A 24 -2.84 -5.54 1.03
C ALA A 24 -3.38 -4.67 -0.12
N LEU A 25 -4.14 -3.61 0.19
CA LEU A 25 -4.64 -2.65 -0.79
C LEU A 25 -3.50 -1.90 -1.50
N SER A 26 -2.44 -1.53 -0.77
CA SER A 26 -1.29 -0.84 -1.35
C SER A 26 -0.52 -1.71 -2.36
N GLN A 27 -0.42 -3.01 -2.11
CA GLN A 27 0.23 -3.95 -3.02
C GLN A 27 -0.61 -4.15 -4.29
N LEU A 28 -1.92 -4.32 -4.13
CA LEU A 28 -2.87 -4.45 -5.25
C LEU A 28 -2.88 -3.20 -6.15
N ALA A 29 -2.81 -2.00 -5.56
CA ALA A 29 -2.74 -0.75 -6.30
C ALA A 29 -1.40 -0.59 -7.04
N GLY A 30 -0.29 -1.00 -6.41
CA GLY A 30 1.04 -0.93 -7.01
C GLY A 30 1.19 -1.79 -8.26
N GLU A 31 0.63 -3.00 -8.26
CA GLU A 31 0.70 -3.89 -9.43
C GLU A 31 -0.05 -3.35 -10.64
N ARG A 32 -1.20 -2.68 -10.43
CA ARG A 32 -1.99 -2.11 -11.53
C ARG A 32 -1.26 -0.96 -12.21
N HIS A 33 -0.72 -0.03 -11.42
CA HIS A 33 0.03 1.10 -11.96
C HIS A 33 1.34 0.68 -12.66
N ALA A 34 2.01 -0.37 -12.16
CA ALA A 34 3.21 -0.90 -12.81
C ALA A 34 2.89 -1.45 -14.21
N ARG A 35 1.82 -2.24 -14.34
CA ARG A 35 1.40 -2.82 -15.64
C ARG A 35 0.98 -1.76 -16.65
N GLU A 36 0.25 -0.74 -16.20
CA GLU A 36 -0.18 0.37 -17.07
C GLU A 36 1.03 1.16 -17.61
N MET A 37 2.03 1.44 -16.75
CA MET A 37 3.25 2.14 -17.17
C MET A 37 4.11 1.29 -18.11
N GLU A 38 4.20 -0.02 -17.89
CA GLU A 38 4.91 -0.95 -18.76
C GLU A 38 4.29 -0.98 -20.17
N GLN A 39 2.97 -1.09 -20.28
CA GLN A 39 2.27 -1.09 -21.57
C GLN A 39 2.45 0.23 -22.34
N GLN A 40 2.36 1.38 -21.64
CA GLN A 40 2.57 2.69 -22.26
C GLN A 40 4.00 2.86 -22.77
N ARG A 41 4.99 2.39 -22.01
CA ARG A 41 6.40 2.44 -22.40
C ARG A 41 6.66 1.58 -23.63
N ASP A 42 6.20 0.33 -23.64
CA ASP A 42 6.45 -0.59 -24.75
C ASP A 42 5.83 -0.05 -26.06
N ALA A 43 4.61 0.49 -25.98
CA ALA A 43 3.95 1.12 -27.11
C ALA A 43 4.68 2.38 -27.61
N TYR A 44 5.26 3.17 -26.70
CA TYR A 44 6.06 4.34 -27.05
C TYR A 44 7.35 3.95 -27.78
N LEU A 45 8.10 2.97 -27.26
CA LEU A 45 9.35 2.50 -27.87
C LEU A 45 9.13 1.96 -29.28
N LEU A 46 8.11 1.12 -29.44
CA LEU A 46 7.79 0.54 -30.73
C LEU A 46 7.37 1.60 -31.75
N ARG A 47 6.56 2.58 -31.33
CA ARG A 47 6.15 3.70 -32.18
C ARG A 47 7.33 4.58 -32.57
N HIS A 48 8.24 4.85 -31.63
CA HIS A 48 9.45 5.62 -31.89
C HIS A 48 10.36 4.91 -32.92
N LEU A 49 10.57 3.60 -32.76
CA LEU A 49 11.34 2.78 -33.71
C LEU A 49 10.67 2.74 -35.10
N ARG A 50 9.34 2.55 -35.14
CA ARG A 50 8.56 2.59 -36.38
C ARG A 50 8.75 3.92 -37.11
N THR A 51 8.51 5.04 -36.43
CA THR A 51 8.62 6.36 -37.05
C THR A 51 10.04 6.66 -37.53
N ALA A 52 11.07 6.21 -36.81
CA ALA A 52 12.45 6.33 -37.28
C ALA A 52 12.69 5.52 -38.56
N ALA A 53 12.23 4.27 -38.62
CA ALA A 53 12.35 3.43 -39.81
C ALA A 53 11.61 4.04 -41.02
N GLU A 54 10.37 4.52 -40.82
CA GLU A 54 9.57 5.21 -41.85
C GLU A 54 10.28 6.47 -42.36
N ASN A 55 10.83 7.29 -41.46
CA ASN A 55 11.58 8.49 -41.84
C ASN A 55 12.83 8.16 -42.67
N TYR A 56 13.55 7.08 -42.35
CA TYR A 56 14.70 6.65 -43.15
C TYR A 56 14.28 6.09 -44.52
N LEU A 57 13.11 5.45 -44.62
CA LEU A 57 12.58 5.02 -45.93
C LEU A 57 12.19 6.23 -46.78
N ALA A 58 11.58 7.24 -46.17
CA ALA A 58 11.16 8.47 -46.84
C ALA A 58 12.34 9.30 -47.39
N THR A 59 13.55 9.13 -46.86
CA THR A 59 14.76 9.76 -47.43
C THR A 59 15.33 8.98 -48.64
N GLY A 60 14.66 7.90 -49.05
CA GLY A 60 15.04 7.07 -50.20
C GLY A 60 16.09 5.99 -49.89
N LEU A 61 16.46 5.80 -48.62
CA LEU A 61 17.35 4.71 -48.22
C LEU A 61 16.58 3.38 -48.24
N HIS A 62 17.16 2.34 -48.85
CA HIS A 62 16.62 0.99 -48.74
C HIS A 62 16.88 0.43 -47.35
N LEU A 63 15.93 -0.35 -46.83
CA LEU A 63 15.98 -0.95 -45.51
C LEU A 63 17.29 -1.70 -45.26
N GLU A 64 17.84 -2.38 -46.27
CA GLU A 64 19.09 -3.16 -46.20
C GLU A 64 20.36 -2.31 -45.98
N GLN A 65 20.29 -0.99 -46.22
CA GLN A 65 21.43 -0.07 -46.19
C GLN A 65 21.44 0.82 -44.93
N MET A 66 20.56 0.54 -43.96
CA MET A 66 20.35 1.39 -42.78
C MET A 66 21.20 0.97 -41.58
N GLN A 67 22.52 1.17 -41.65
CA GLN A 67 23.41 0.96 -40.50
C GLN A 67 22.95 1.79 -39.26
N ALA A 68 22.41 2.98 -39.51
CA ALA A 68 21.85 3.85 -38.47
C ALA A 68 20.72 3.17 -37.67
N LEU A 69 19.93 2.29 -38.31
CA LEU A 69 18.87 1.54 -37.65
C LEU A 69 19.44 0.47 -36.72
N GLN A 70 20.52 -0.22 -37.13
CA GLN A 70 21.22 -1.16 -36.25
C GLN A 70 21.77 -0.44 -35.00
N ASP A 71 22.42 0.71 -35.18
CA ASP A 71 22.97 1.46 -34.05
C ASP A 71 21.85 1.98 -33.13
N MET A 72 20.69 2.32 -33.69
CA MET A 72 19.52 2.73 -32.92
C MET A 72 18.98 1.59 -32.07
N ILE A 73 18.72 0.42 -32.65
CA ILE A 73 18.17 -0.72 -31.89
C ILE A 73 19.13 -1.21 -30.80
N GLU A 74 20.45 -1.18 -31.04
CA GLU A 74 21.45 -1.52 -30.02
C GLU A 74 21.44 -0.51 -28.85
N ARG A 75 21.34 0.79 -29.16
CA ARG A 75 21.22 1.84 -28.12
C ARG A 75 19.94 1.67 -27.30
N GLU A 76 18.81 1.43 -27.94
CA GLU A 76 17.53 1.22 -27.26
C GLU A 76 17.58 -0.04 -26.38
N ARG A 77 18.11 -1.15 -26.90
CA ARG A 77 18.31 -2.37 -26.11
C ARG A 77 19.25 -2.17 -24.93
N ALA A 78 20.30 -1.36 -25.07
CA ALA A 78 21.21 -1.03 -23.98
C ALA A 78 20.59 -0.07 -22.93
N ALA A 79 19.68 0.81 -23.35
CA ALA A 79 19.03 1.78 -22.47
C ALA A 79 17.95 1.13 -21.58
N PHE A 80 17.33 0.02 -22.02
CA PHE A 80 16.18 -0.57 -21.35
C PHE A 80 16.45 -1.98 -20.80
N ALA A 81 16.59 -2.05 -19.48
CA ALA A 81 16.61 -3.31 -18.74
C ALA A 81 15.26 -4.04 -18.90
N GLY A 82 15.28 -5.18 -19.59
CA GLY A 82 14.08 -6.02 -19.86
C GLY A 82 13.90 -6.38 -21.34
N ILE A 83 14.52 -5.64 -22.24
CA ILE A 83 14.59 -5.99 -23.67
C ILE A 83 15.62 -7.10 -23.85
N VAL A 84 15.17 -8.25 -24.35
CA VAL A 84 16.03 -9.39 -24.71
C VAL A 84 16.60 -9.15 -26.10
N ALA A 85 15.74 -8.82 -27.06
CA ALA A 85 16.11 -8.55 -28.44
C ALA A 85 15.17 -7.53 -29.09
N ILE A 86 15.68 -6.81 -30.08
CA ILE A 86 14.91 -6.02 -31.02
C ILE A 86 15.25 -6.54 -32.41
N ASP A 87 14.25 -6.98 -33.16
CA ASP A 87 14.41 -7.58 -34.49
C ASP A 87 13.66 -6.72 -35.53
N VAL A 88 14.31 -6.45 -36.65
CA VAL A 88 13.71 -5.78 -37.82
C VAL A 88 13.76 -6.75 -38.98
N PHE A 89 12.61 -7.00 -39.61
CA PHE A 89 12.49 -7.98 -40.67
C PHE A 89 11.88 -7.39 -41.95
N SER A 90 12.29 -7.97 -43.08
CA SER A 90 11.84 -7.58 -44.41
C SER A 90 10.41 -8.10 -44.69
N PRO A 91 9.73 -7.57 -45.73
CA PRO A 91 8.44 -8.10 -46.16
C PRO A 91 8.51 -9.58 -46.59
N GLY A 92 9.69 -10.01 -47.05
CA GLY A 92 9.97 -11.40 -47.41
C GLY A 92 10.12 -12.33 -46.19
N GLY A 93 10.09 -11.80 -44.98
CA GLY A 93 10.17 -12.58 -43.74
C GLY A 93 11.58 -12.97 -43.32
N ALA A 94 12.61 -12.23 -43.73
CA ALA A 94 13.98 -12.41 -43.26
C ALA A 94 14.35 -11.32 -42.25
N VAL A 95 15.02 -11.68 -41.16
CA VAL A 95 15.56 -10.71 -40.19
C VAL A 95 16.73 -9.96 -40.83
N LEU A 96 16.57 -8.65 -41.02
CA LEU A 96 17.61 -7.78 -41.58
C LEU A 96 18.53 -7.23 -40.50
N TYR A 97 17.94 -6.78 -39.40
CA TYR A 97 18.66 -6.25 -38.24
C TYR A 97 18.19 -6.91 -36.97
N SER A 98 19.13 -7.12 -36.05
CA SER A 98 18.81 -7.62 -34.73
C SER A 98 19.91 -7.24 -33.75
N THR A 99 19.52 -7.07 -32.49
CA THR A 99 20.43 -7.01 -31.34
C THR A 99 20.85 -8.40 -30.85
N ASP A 100 20.18 -9.46 -31.31
CA ASP A 100 20.67 -10.84 -31.19
C ASP A 100 21.38 -11.22 -32.49
N LEU A 101 22.72 -11.27 -32.44
CA LEU A 101 23.53 -11.57 -33.62
C LEU A 101 23.20 -12.94 -34.23
N GLY A 102 22.65 -13.88 -33.45
CA GLY A 102 22.27 -15.21 -33.93
C GLY A 102 21.01 -15.25 -34.79
N SER A 103 20.15 -14.22 -34.72
CA SER A 103 18.88 -14.20 -35.45
C SER A 103 18.99 -13.52 -36.83
N ARG A 104 20.06 -12.78 -37.10
CA ARG A 104 20.21 -12.03 -38.36
C ARG A 104 20.28 -12.97 -39.57
N GLY A 105 19.51 -12.68 -40.60
CA GLY A 105 19.38 -13.49 -41.81
C GLY A 105 18.49 -14.72 -41.66
N SER A 106 18.00 -15.02 -40.45
CA SER A 106 17.07 -16.12 -40.22
C SER A 106 15.65 -15.77 -40.73
N ALA A 107 14.88 -16.81 -41.04
CA ALA A 107 13.47 -16.66 -41.36
C ALA A 107 12.68 -16.36 -40.08
N VAL A 108 11.82 -15.35 -40.14
CA VAL A 108 10.97 -14.99 -39.00
C VAL A 108 9.87 -16.04 -38.77
N PRO A 109 9.43 -16.22 -37.52
CA PRO A 109 8.26 -17.03 -37.21
C PRO A 109 7.03 -16.60 -38.01
N GLU A 110 6.16 -17.56 -38.33
CA GLU A 110 4.90 -17.29 -39.07
C GLU A 110 4.03 -16.19 -38.41
N PRO A 111 3.88 -16.14 -37.07
CA PRO A 111 3.13 -15.07 -36.42
C PRO A 111 3.64 -13.67 -36.73
N TRP A 112 4.94 -13.49 -36.97
CA TRP A 112 5.51 -12.18 -37.30
C TRP A 112 5.16 -11.77 -38.73
N ARG A 113 5.11 -12.73 -39.67
CA ARG A 113 4.67 -12.44 -41.05
C ARG A 113 3.21 -12.03 -41.10
N ALA A 114 2.36 -12.65 -40.28
CA ALA A 114 0.95 -12.29 -40.19
C ALA A 114 0.74 -10.81 -39.78
N VAL A 115 1.69 -10.21 -39.03
CA VAL A 115 1.65 -8.79 -38.63
C VAL A 115 1.68 -7.84 -39.83
N LEU A 116 2.34 -8.21 -40.93
CA LEU A 116 2.41 -7.34 -42.11
C LEU A 116 1.02 -7.10 -42.74
N ALA A 117 0.09 -8.03 -42.58
CA ALA A 117 -1.27 -7.93 -43.10
C ALA A 117 -2.17 -6.99 -42.27
N VAL A 118 -1.79 -6.67 -41.03
CA VAL A 118 -2.63 -5.92 -40.09
C VAL A 118 -1.98 -4.58 -39.75
N ASP A 119 -2.74 -3.50 -39.83
CA ASP A 119 -2.29 -2.22 -39.29
C ASP A 119 -2.56 -2.17 -37.80
N GLY A 120 -1.51 -2.07 -36.99
CA GLY A 120 -1.63 -1.95 -35.54
C GLY A 120 -0.53 -2.66 -34.76
N LEU A 121 -0.67 -2.57 -33.44
CA LEU A 121 0.17 -3.31 -32.50
C LEU A 121 -0.26 -4.78 -32.50
N TRP A 122 0.70 -5.68 -32.57
CA TRP A 122 0.51 -7.10 -32.33
C TRP A 122 1.29 -7.54 -31.09
N GLU A 123 0.73 -8.50 -30.35
CA GLU A 123 1.38 -9.12 -29.22
C GLU A 123 1.44 -10.64 -29.39
N GLY A 124 2.61 -11.21 -29.09
CA GLY A 124 2.89 -12.63 -29.05
C GLY A 124 3.44 -13.03 -27.69
N ALA A 125 3.21 -14.28 -27.30
CA ALA A 125 3.78 -14.85 -26.09
C ALA A 125 4.69 -16.05 -26.46
N ALA A 126 5.88 -16.08 -25.89
CA ALA A 126 6.79 -17.21 -25.94
C ALA A 126 7.16 -17.63 -24.50
N PRO A 127 7.64 -18.85 -24.25
CA PRO A 127 8.01 -19.28 -22.90
C PRO A 127 9.04 -18.33 -22.28
N GLY A 128 8.66 -17.67 -21.17
CA GLY A 128 9.51 -16.70 -20.48
C GLY A 128 9.72 -15.35 -21.21
N GLN A 129 8.99 -15.11 -22.30
CA GLN A 129 9.15 -13.91 -23.13
C GLN A 129 7.79 -13.37 -23.62
N ARG A 130 7.71 -12.05 -23.76
CA ARG A 130 6.59 -11.37 -24.43
C ARG A 130 7.14 -10.65 -25.64
N GLN A 131 6.50 -10.82 -26.78
CA GLN A 131 6.88 -10.19 -28.04
C GLN A 131 5.82 -9.15 -28.38
N VAL A 132 6.26 -7.96 -28.77
CA VAL A 132 5.37 -6.90 -29.24
C VAL A 132 5.92 -6.42 -30.56
N GLY A 133 5.09 -6.40 -31.59
CA GLY A 133 5.52 -6.05 -32.94
C GLY A 133 4.54 -5.14 -33.66
N GLN A 134 5.05 -4.43 -34.66
CA GLN A 134 4.27 -3.55 -35.52
C GLN A 134 4.94 -3.44 -36.88
N ARG A 135 4.11 -3.36 -37.93
CA ARG A 135 4.58 -3.09 -39.29
C ARG A 135 4.94 -1.62 -39.48
N PHE A 136 5.86 -1.34 -40.39
CA PHE A 136 6.10 0.00 -40.90
C PHE A 136 5.88 0.01 -42.41
N ASP A 137 5.43 1.15 -42.92
CA ASP A 137 5.02 1.29 -44.30
C ASP A 137 6.04 2.12 -45.09
N SER A 138 6.13 1.89 -46.40
CA SER A 138 6.85 2.78 -47.31
C SER A 138 6.02 4.02 -47.64
N ASP A 139 6.63 4.99 -48.33
CA ASP A 139 5.94 6.20 -48.85
C ASP A 139 4.72 5.90 -49.74
N LEU A 140 4.64 4.67 -50.27
CA LEU A 140 3.53 4.17 -51.09
C LEU A 140 2.41 3.53 -50.26
N GLY A 141 2.52 3.54 -48.93
CA GLY A 141 1.56 2.91 -48.00
C GLY A 141 1.60 1.38 -48.02
N GLN A 142 2.68 0.78 -48.54
CA GLN A 142 2.86 -0.67 -48.57
C GLN A 142 3.72 -1.11 -47.38
N ALA A 143 3.42 -2.28 -46.79
CA ALA A 143 4.20 -2.83 -45.69
C ALA A 143 5.65 -3.10 -46.13
N ALA A 144 6.57 -2.26 -45.66
CA ALA A 144 8.00 -2.31 -45.98
C ALA A 144 8.78 -3.24 -45.04
N GLY A 145 8.12 -3.73 -43.98
CA GLY A 145 8.67 -4.70 -43.03
C GLY A 145 7.98 -4.58 -41.68
N GLY A 146 8.60 -5.18 -40.66
CA GLY A 146 8.13 -5.06 -39.29
C GLY A 146 9.26 -5.00 -38.29
N ILE A 147 8.93 -4.45 -37.12
CA ILE A 147 9.82 -4.36 -35.96
C ILE A 147 9.18 -5.15 -34.83
N VAL A 148 9.96 -6.00 -34.16
CA VAL A 148 9.53 -6.79 -33.00
C VAL A 148 10.47 -6.53 -31.85
N ILE A 149 9.90 -6.26 -30.68
CA ILE A 149 10.61 -6.17 -29.41
C ILE A 149 10.29 -7.43 -28.62
N THR A 150 11.32 -8.17 -28.26
CA THR A 150 11.23 -9.33 -27.37
C THR A 150 11.63 -8.91 -25.96
N LEU A 151 10.69 -9.03 -25.03
CA LEU A 151 10.81 -8.67 -23.62
C LEU A 151 10.91 -9.92 -22.76
N SER A 152 11.75 -9.90 -21.73
CA SER A 152 11.79 -10.98 -20.73
C SER A 152 10.60 -10.85 -19.79
N THR A 153 9.80 -11.91 -19.65
CA THR A 153 8.79 -12.00 -18.57
C THR A 153 9.37 -12.64 -17.31
N ILE A 154 10.60 -13.16 -17.38
CA ILE A 154 11.35 -13.61 -16.21
C ILE A 154 11.78 -12.37 -15.44
N GLN A 155 11.21 -12.20 -14.25
CA GLN A 155 11.58 -11.13 -13.34
C GLN A 155 13.03 -11.33 -12.90
N PRO A 156 13.95 -10.40 -13.20
CA PRO A 156 15.31 -10.50 -12.70
C PRO A 156 15.28 -10.51 -11.16
N PRO A 157 16.16 -11.28 -10.51
CA PRO A 157 16.24 -11.28 -9.06
C PRO A 157 16.47 -9.84 -8.58
N PRO A 158 15.74 -9.38 -7.56
CA PRO A 158 15.85 -8.00 -7.08
C PRO A 158 17.29 -7.69 -6.67
N SER A 159 17.80 -6.55 -7.16
CA SER A 159 19.14 -6.11 -6.80
C SER A 159 19.23 -5.78 -5.30
N LEU A 160 20.45 -5.84 -4.73
CA LEU A 160 20.72 -5.52 -3.33
C LEU A 160 20.13 -4.16 -2.90
N GLY A 161 20.24 -3.14 -3.76
CA GLY A 161 19.67 -1.82 -3.50
C GLY A 161 18.13 -1.82 -3.46
N GLN A 162 17.48 -2.56 -4.37
CA GLN A 162 16.03 -2.70 -4.35
C GLN A 162 15.53 -3.46 -3.12
N TRP A 163 16.29 -4.47 -2.68
CA TRP A 163 16.03 -5.19 -1.44
C TRP A 163 16.10 -4.28 -0.22
N GLN A 164 17.14 -3.44 -0.16
CA GLN A 164 17.33 -2.48 0.92
C GLN A 164 16.21 -1.43 0.98
N GLU A 165 15.77 -0.93 -0.18
CA GLU A 165 14.70 0.06 -0.27
C GLU A 165 13.34 -0.53 0.16
N ARG A 166 13.05 -1.77 -0.28
CA ARG A 166 11.87 -2.51 0.18
C ARG A 166 11.93 -2.76 1.69
N GLY A 167 13.08 -3.18 2.19
CA GLY A 167 13.32 -3.37 3.63
C GLY A 167 13.07 -2.09 4.42
N ARG A 168 13.65 -0.96 4.01
CA ARG A 168 13.43 0.35 4.65
C ARG A 168 11.97 0.78 4.63
N ARG A 169 11.26 0.56 3.52
CA ARG A 169 9.84 0.89 3.40
C ARG A 169 9.00 0.05 4.36
N LEU A 170 9.27 -1.25 4.45
CA LEU A 170 8.65 -2.16 5.42
C LEU A 170 8.92 -1.71 6.86
N LEU A 171 10.17 -1.39 7.20
CA LEU A 171 10.54 -0.87 8.51
C LEU A 171 9.80 0.42 8.88
N ARG A 172 9.65 1.37 7.95
CA ARG A 172 8.88 2.60 8.17
C ARG A 172 7.41 2.31 8.44
N TRP A 173 6.79 1.41 7.67
CA TRP A 173 5.41 1.01 7.88
C TRP A 173 5.22 0.28 9.22
N LEU A 174 6.14 -0.61 9.59
CA LEU A 174 6.13 -1.27 10.89
C LEU A 174 6.30 -0.28 12.03
N ALA A 175 7.18 0.71 11.89
CA ALA A 175 7.36 1.76 12.88
C ALA A 175 6.10 2.63 13.02
N ALA A 176 5.49 3.03 11.91
CA ALA A 176 4.24 3.79 11.91
C ALA A 176 3.09 2.99 12.55
N ALA A 177 2.99 1.70 12.23
CA ALA A 177 2.02 0.78 12.84
C ALA A 177 2.23 0.65 14.36
N ALA A 178 3.47 0.47 14.80
CA ALA A 178 3.80 0.38 16.22
C ALA A 178 3.46 1.68 16.98
N LEU A 179 3.76 2.84 16.40
CA LEU A 179 3.41 4.13 16.98
C LEU A 179 1.89 4.33 17.06
N ALA A 180 1.15 3.96 16.01
CA ALA A 180 -0.31 4.01 16.01
C ALA A 180 -0.91 3.10 17.10
N ALA A 181 -0.36 1.89 17.28
CA ALA A 181 -0.79 0.97 18.32
C ALA A 181 -0.53 1.52 19.72
N LEU A 182 0.64 2.13 19.96
CA LEU A 182 0.96 2.78 21.22
C LEU A 182 0.04 3.97 21.50
N ALA A 183 -0.24 4.80 20.49
CA ALA A 183 -1.15 5.94 20.63
C ALA A 183 -2.58 5.49 20.95
N ALA A 184 -3.08 4.45 20.27
CA ALA A 184 -4.38 3.86 20.53
C ALA A 184 -4.47 3.28 21.96
N ALA A 185 -3.44 2.54 22.39
CA ALA A 185 -3.37 1.99 23.74
C ALA A 185 -3.34 3.09 24.81
N ALA A 186 -2.58 4.16 24.58
CA ALA A 186 -2.51 5.31 25.48
C ALA A 186 -3.86 6.04 25.56
N ALA A 187 -4.50 6.31 24.43
CA ALA A 187 -5.81 6.95 24.38
C ALA A 187 -6.88 6.14 25.11
N LEU A 188 -6.89 4.81 24.93
CA LEU A 188 -7.80 3.92 25.62
C LEU A 188 -7.54 3.88 27.13
N HIS A 189 -6.26 3.81 27.53
CA HIS A 189 -5.87 3.84 28.94
C HIS A 189 -6.30 5.14 29.63
N ILE A 190 -6.09 6.28 28.96
CA ILE A 190 -6.52 7.59 29.44
C ILE A 190 -8.06 7.66 29.52
N GLY A 191 -8.76 7.13 28.51
CA GLY A 191 -10.22 7.10 28.47
C GLY A 191 -10.81 6.29 29.62
N LEU A 192 -10.28 5.09 29.87
CA LEU A 192 -10.70 4.24 31.00
C LEU A 192 -10.43 4.94 32.34
N ARG A 193 -9.23 5.50 32.53
CA ARG A 193 -8.92 6.24 33.77
C ARG A 193 -9.81 7.46 33.97
N ARG A 194 -10.20 8.17 32.90
CA ARG A 194 -11.14 9.29 32.99
C ARG A 194 -12.54 8.83 33.38
N LEU A 195 -12.96 7.66 32.93
CA LEU A 195 -14.27 7.09 33.27
C LEU A 195 -14.32 6.54 34.70
N GLU A 196 -13.23 5.99 35.22
CA GLU A 196 -13.13 5.44 36.58
C GLU A 196 -12.97 6.51 37.67
N ARG A 197 -12.29 7.62 37.38
CA ARG A 197 -12.10 8.75 38.31
C ARG A 197 -13.33 9.18 39.13
N PRO A 198 -14.52 9.42 38.54
CA PRO A 198 -15.69 9.83 39.31
C PRO A 198 -16.18 8.76 40.30
N TRP A 199 -15.94 7.48 40.03
CA TRP A 199 -16.28 6.38 40.94
C TRP A 199 -15.29 6.28 42.09
N ASP A 200 -13.99 6.44 41.83
CA ASP A 200 -12.96 6.47 42.88
C ASP A 200 -13.12 7.68 43.82
N GLU A 201 -13.52 8.83 43.28
CA GLU A 201 -13.87 10.02 44.09
C GLU A 201 -15.08 9.75 44.98
N ALA A 202 -16.14 9.11 44.47
CA ALA A 202 -17.29 8.75 45.29
C ALA A 202 -16.97 7.68 46.35
N ALA A 203 -16.15 6.68 46.01
CA ALA A 203 -15.71 5.64 46.93
C ALA A 203 -14.90 6.22 48.11
N ARG A 204 -13.95 7.13 47.84
CA ARG A 204 -13.17 7.82 48.89
C ARG A 204 -14.05 8.67 49.81
N VAL A 205 -15.07 9.33 49.27
CA VAL A 205 -16.05 10.08 50.07
C VAL A 205 -16.84 9.16 50.99
N LEU A 206 -17.18 7.93 50.56
CA LEU A 206 -17.91 6.96 51.37
C LEU A 206 -17.02 6.25 52.41
N GLN A 207 -15.77 5.92 52.07
CA GLN A 207 -14.83 5.16 52.92
C GLN A 207 -14.12 5.96 54.02
N ALA A 208 -14.56 7.20 54.27
CA ALA A 208 -14.12 8.05 55.38
C ALA A 208 -12.74 8.72 55.31
N GLU A 209 -12.01 8.60 54.20
CA GLU A 209 -10.73 9.31 54.00
C GLU A 209 -10.89 10.81 53.62
N GLY A 210 -12.09 11.25 53.25
CA GLY A 210 -12.37 12.64 52.90
C GLY A 210 -12.93 13.48 54.06
N ASP A 211 -12.41 14.69 54.22
CA ASP A 211 -12.96 15.73 55.10
C ASP A 211 -14.42 16.04 54.70
N VAL A 212 -15.35 15.73 55.61
CA VAL A 212 -16.79 15.88 55.39
C VAL A 212 -17.22 17.36 55.40
N SER A 213 -16.32 18.24 55.86
CA SER A 213 -16.59 19.67 56.03
C SER A 213 -16.70 20.43 54.71
N LYS A 214 -16.16 19.89 53.61
CA LYS A 214 -16.20 20.55 52.29
C LYS A 214 -16.84 19.65 51.23
N PRO A 215 -17.81 20.15 50.43
CA PRO A 215 -18.36 19.39 49.33
C PRO A 215 -17.28 19.15 48.25
N PRO A 216 -17.20 17.94 47.66
CA PRO A 216 -16.29 17.67 46.56
C PRO A 216 -16.65 18.52 45.34
N ALA A 217 -15.65 19.22 44.77
CA ALA A 217 -15.87 20.27 43.78
C ALA A 217 -16.34 19.75 42.40
N THR A 218 -15.90 18.56 41.99
CA THR A 218 -15.80 18.24 40.55
C THR A 218 -16.79 17.20 40.03
N ALA A 219 -17.08 16.10 40.75
CA ALA A 219 -17.91 15.01 40.19
C ALA A 219 -19.35 15.00 40.76
N PRO A 220 -20.40 14.92 39.90
CA PRO A 220 -21.80 14.84 40.36
C PRO A 220 -22.09 13.60 41.20
N LEU A 221 -21.46 12.46 40.87
CA LEU A 221 -21.54 11.22 41.64
C LEU A 221 -20.94 11.38 43.05
N ALA A 222 -19.77 12.03 43.17
CA ALA A 222 -19.14 12.32 44.44
C ALA A 222 -19.98 13.26 45.33
N ARG A 223 -20.70 14.23 44.72
CA ARG A 223 -21.64 15.09 45.44
C ARG A 223 -22.84 14.31 45.98
N GLN A 224 -23.38 13.35 45.22
CA GLN A 224 -24.46 12.48 45.69
C GLN A 224 -23.99 11.59 46.85
N ALA A 225 -22.83 10.97 46.74
CA ALA A 225 -22.21 10.19 47.81
C ALA A 225 -22.00 11.02 49.09
N TRP A 226 -21.53 12.27 48.95
CA TRP A 226 -21.36 13.20 50.08
C TRP A 226 -22.70 13.53 50.78
N ARG A 227 -23.77 13.78 50.01
CA ARG A 227 -25.12 14.02 50.56
C ARG A 227 -25.66 12.83 51.33
N LEU A 228 -25.52 11.62 50.78
CA LEU A 228 -25.93 10.39 51.46
C LEU A 228 -25.18 10.19 52.78
N ARG A 229 -23.87 10.44 52.79
CA ARG A 229 -23.05 10.33 54.01
C ARG A 229 -23.45 11.35 55.08
N LEU A 230 -23.79 12.58 54.69
CA LEU A 230 -24.28 13.60 55.63
C LEU A 230 -25.64 13.22 56.23
N ALA A 231 -26.57 12.74 55.41
CA ALA A 231 -27.89 12.30 55.86
C ALA A 231 -27.75 11.17 56.91
N TRP A 232 -26.95 10.16 56.60
CA TRP A 232 -26.70 9.03 57.50
C TRP A 232 -26.04 9.46 58.82
N ARG A 233 -25.04 10.37 58.79
CA ARG A 233 -24.43 10.92 60.02
C ARG A 233 -25.43 11.67 60.90
N ASN A 234 -26.33 12.44 60.28
CA ASN A 234 -27.35 13.20 61.00
C ASN A 234 -28.37 12.27 61.67
N GLU A 235 -28.82 11.24 60.97
CA GLU A 235 -29.69 10.20 61.54
C GLU A 235 -29.02 9.47 62.70
N HIS A 236 -27.76 9.06 62.53
CA HIS A 236 -27.03 8.36 63.59
C HIS A 236 -26.85 9.23 64.84
N ARG A 237 -26.55 10.53 64.68
CA ARG A 237 -26.50 11.49 65.80
C ARG A 237 -27.84 11.64 66.50
N ARG A 238 -28.95 11.70 65.76
CA ARG A 238 -30.30 11.77 66.34
C ARG A 238 -30.60 10.53 67.16
N CYS A 239 -30.30 9.33 66.63
CA CYS A 239 -30.51 8.07 67.32
C CYS A 239 -29.66 7.97 68.61
N GLN A 240 -28.39 8.39 68.56
CA GLN A 240 -27.54 8.46 69.74
C GLN A 240 -28.07 9.47 70.78
N HIS A 241 -28.58 10.62 70.34
CA HIS A 241 -29.16 11.60 71.24
C HIS A 241 -30.43 11.07 71.93
N SER A 242 -31.32 10.42 71.17
CA SER A 242 -32.52 9.80 71.74
C SER A 242 -32.19 8.66 72.70
N LEU A 243 -31.17 7.85 72.40
CA LEU A 243 -30.72 6.79 73.32
C LEU A 243 -30.21 7.37 74.64
N ARG A 244 -29.37 8.42 74.58
CA ARG A 244 -28.90 9.09 75.81
C ARG A 244 -30.03 9.72 76.62
N GLN A 245 -31.05 10.25 75.96
CA GLN A 245 -32.24 10.78 76.65
C GLN A 245 -33.03 9.68 77.36
N LEU A 246 -33.17 8.52 76.72
CA LEU A 246 -33.81 7.35 77.35
C LEU A 246 -32.99 6.84 78.53
N GLU A 247 -31.66 6.72 78.40
CA GLU A 247 -30.77 6.33 79.51
C GLU A 247 -30.85 7.30 80.70
N ALA A 248 -30.94 8.61 80.44
CA ALA A 248 -31.08 9.62 81.48
C ALA A 248 -32.41 9.50 82.23
N LEU A 249 -33.51 9.25 81.51
CA LEU A 249 -34.83 9.03 82.11
C LEU A 249 -34.88 7.75 82.96
N ASP A 250 -34.14 6.71 82.57
CA ASP A 250 -34.03 5.45 83.32
C ASP A 250 -33.19 5.59 84.61
N HIS A 251 -32.29 6.57 84.68
CA HIS A 251 -31.50 6.86 85.89
C HIS A 251 -32.21 7.77 86.92
N GLU A 252 -33.34 8.38 86.57
CA GLU A 252 -34.13 9.26 87.45
C GLU A 252 -35.37 8.57 88.08
N ALA A 253 -35.63 7.31 87.74
CA ALA A 253 -36.72 6.48 88.28
C ALA A 253 -36.25 5.51 89.36
#